data_AF-A0A962VSA3-F1
#
_entry.id   AF-A0A962VSA3-F1
#
_cell.length_a   1.000
_cell.length_b   1.000
_cell.length_c   1.000
_cell.angle_alpha   90.00
_cell.angle_beta   90.00
_cell.angle_gamma   90.00
#
_symmetry.space_group_name_H-M   'P 1'
#
loop_
_entity.id
_entity.type
_entity.pdbx_description
1 polymer ?
#
loop_
_entity_poly.entity_id
_entity_poly.type
_entity_poly.pdbx_seq_one_letter_code
_entity_poly.pdbx_strand_id
1 'polypeptide(L)'
;MYICLVSVHGLIRATDLELGRDADTGGQTKYVVDLARALARHPDIDRVDLVTRLVEDPAVDPQYAREIEPLEAGAQIVRIPCGPQQYIPKEQLWDHLESFSDHLAQWLQEQGRVPTLIHSHY
;
A
#
# COMPACT_ATOMS: atom_id res chain seq x y z
N MET A 1 8.76 -0.98 17.44
CA MET A 1 7.35 -0.61 17.14
C MET A 1 6.95 -1.12 15.75
N TYR A 2 5.67 -1.47 15.52
CA TYR A 2 5.16 -1.85 14.19
C TYR A 2 4.12 -0.83 13.71
N ILE A 3 4.31 -0.27 12.52
CA ILE A 3 3.42 0.71 11.90
C ILE A 3 2.81 0.15 10.61
N CYS A 4 1.51 0.32 10.45
CA CYS A 4 0.78 0.05 9.20
C CYS A 4 0.34 1.38 8.59
N LEU A 5 0.87 1.72 7.42
CA LEU A 5 0.41 2.85 6.61
C LEU A 5 -0.60 2.32 5.61
N VAL A 6 -1.75 2.99 5.45
CA VAL A 6 -2.78 2.56 4.49
C VAL A 6 -2.95 3.64 3.42
N SER A 7 -2.72 3.29 2.15
CA SER A 7 -2.95 4.17 1.00
C SER A 7 -3.54 3.36 -0.15
N VAL A 8 -4.86 3.42 -0.32
CA VAL A 8 -5.61 2.47 -1.17
C VAL A 8 -5.60 2.83 -2.65
N HIS A 9 -5.58 4.13 -2.98
CA HIS A 9 -5.62 4.60 -4.36
C HIS A 9 -4.24 4.83 -4.97
N GLY A 10 -4.24 5.01 -6.29
CA GLY A 10 -3.04 5.28 -7.08
C GLY A 10 -2.17 4.04 -7.28
N LEU A 11 -1.12 4.20 -8.08
CA LEU A 11 -0.17 3.14 -8.38
C LEU A 11 1.09 3.27 -7.51
N ILE A 12 1.14 2.49 -6.43
CA ILE A 12 2.27 2.50 -5.47
C ILE A 12 3.22 1.34 -5.76
N ARG A 13 4.51 1.65 -5.94
CA ARG A 13 5.63 0.72 -6.10
C ARG A 13 6.90 1.28 -5.48
N ALA A 14 7.89 0.43 -5.17
CA ALA A 14 9.09 0.87 -4.47
C ALA A 14 10.00 1.72 -5.36
N THR A 15 10.10 1.38 -6.64
CA THR A 15 11.03 2.04 -7.58
C THR A 15 10.29 2.59 -8.79
N ASP A 16 10.86 3.61 -9.43
CA ASP A 16 10.34 4.21 -10.66
C ASP A 16 8.87 4.64 -10.61
N LEU A 17 8.38 5.21 -9.50
CA LEU A 17 6.98 5.65 -9.39
C LEU A 17 6.49 6.38 -10.65
N GLU A 18 5.34 5.99 -11.19
CA GLU A 18 4.72 6.56 -12.40
C GLU A 18 4.08 7.92 -12.12
N LEU A 19 4.85 8.84 -11.53
CA LEU A 19 4.38 10.15 -11.10
C LEU A 19 3.84 10.95 -12.29
N GLY A 20 2.62 11.47 -12.16
CA GLY A 20 1.95 12.24 -13.20
C GLY A 20 1.28 11.38 -14.27
N ARG A 21 1.21 10.05 -14.10
CA ARG A 21 0.44 9.17 -14.98
C ARG A 21 -1.04 9.56 -15.03
N ASP A 22 -1.62 9.83 -13.86
CA ASP A 22 -3.01 10.21 -13.69
C ASP A 22 -3.20 11.09 -12.43
N ALA A 23 -4.46 11.41 -12.11
CA ALA A 23 -4.81 12.23 -10.96
C ALA A 23 -4.58 11.55 -9.60
N ASP A 24 -4.30 10.24 -9.58
CA ASP A 24 -4.20 9.42 -8.38
C ASP A 24 -2.74 9.01 -8.09
N THR A 25 -1.85 9.14 -9.08
CA THR A 25 -0.43 8.78 -8.98
C THR A 25 0.45 10.04 -9.03
N GLY A 26 0.63 10.67 -7.88
CA GLY A 26 1.33 11.97 -7.78
C GLY A 26 2.07 12.19 -6.45
N GLY A 27 1.97 13.41 -5.91
CA GLY A 27 2.71 13.79 -4.69
C GLY A 27 2.38 12.91 -3.47
N GLN A 28 1.14 12.45 -3.35
CA GLN A 28 0.67 11.59 -2.27
C GLN A 28 1.36 10.22 -2.31
N THR A 29 1.43 9.57 -3.47
CA THR A 29 2.07 8.25 -3.61
C THR A 29 3.56 8.32 -3.32
N LYS A 30 4.22 9.40 -3.78
CA LYS A 30 5.62 9.67 -3.41
C LYS A 30 5.79 9.89 -1.91
N TYR A 31 4.92 10.71 -1.31
CA TYR A 31 4.99 11.03 0.12
C TYR A 31 4.91 9.78 0.99
N VAL A 32 3.94 8.89 0.76
CA VAL A 32 3.77 7.69 1.60
C VAL A 32 4.92 6.69 1.44
N VAL A 33 5.49 6.58 0.24
CA VAL A 33 6.66 5.73 -0.02
C VAL A 33 7.90 6.29 0.71
N ASP A 34 8.13 7.60 0.63
CA ASP A 34 9.27 8.23 1.31
C ASP A 34 9.09 8.23 2.84
N LEU A 35 7.86 8.40 3.32
CA LEU A 35 7.51 8.28 4.74
C LEU A 35 7.80 6.87 5.26
N ALA A 36 7.39 5.83 4.53
CA ALA A 36 7.63 4.45 4.93
C ALA A 36 9.12 4.15 5.07
N ARG A 37 9.94 4.62 4.13
CA ARG A 37 11.41 4.53 4.21
C ARG A 37 11.99 5.27 5.40
N ALA A 38 11.54 6.50 5.63
CA ALA A 38 12.02 7.32 6.75
C ALA A 38 11.69 6.66 8.11
N LEU A 39 10.48 6.14 8.25
CA LEU A 39 10.04 5.43 9.45
C LEU A 39 10.84 4.15 9.69
N ALA A 40 11.12 3.36 8.67
CA ALA A 40 11.91 2.13 8.82
C ALA A 40 13.37 2.37 9.24
N ARG A 41 13.91 3.57 9.04
CA ARG A 41 15.25 3.95 9.52
C ARG A 41 15.25 4.44 10.97
N HIS A 42 14.08 4.63 11.58
CA HIS A 42 13.98 5.08 12.97
C HIS A 42 14.31 3.91 13.91
N PRO A 43 15.21 4.10 14.91
CA PRO A 43 15.69 3.00 15.76
C PRO A 43 14.59 2.30 16.57
N ASP A 44 13.51 3.02 16.90
CA ASP A 44 12.37 2.47 17.65
C ASP A 44 11.33 1.75 16.79
N ILE A 45 11.49 1.74 15.45
CA ILE A 45 10.56 1.14 14.50
C ILE A 45 11.18 -0.14 13.94
N ASP A 46 10.54 -1.28 14.22
CA ASP A 46 11.03 -2.58 13.77
C ASP A 46 10.48 -2.95 12.39
N ARG A 47 9.28 -2.45 12.06
CA ARG A 47 8.54 -2.80 10.86
C ARG A 47 7.59 -1.68 10.43
N VAL A 48 7.55 -1.44 9.12
CA VAL A 48 6.58 -0.58 8.44
C VAL A 48 5.98 -1.34 7.27
N ASP A 49 4.66 -1.51 7.29
CA ASP A 49 3.93 -2.03 6.13
C ASP A 49 3.18 -0.89 5.46
N LEU A 50 3.49 -0.60 4.19
CA LEU A 50 2.72 0.29 3.34
C LEU A 50 1.67 -0.53 2.58
N VAL A 51 0.46 -0.54 3.11
CA VAL A 51 -0.66 -1.30 2.58
C VAL A 51 -1.37 -0.51 1.48
N THR A 52 -1.54 -1.13 0.33
CA THR A 52 -2.27 -0.59 -0.83
C THR A 52 -3.09 -1.69 -1.51
N ARG A 53 -3.79 -1.35 -2.60
CA ARG A 53 -4.58 -2.31 -3.37
C ARG A 53 -3.70 -3.13 -4.31
N LEU A 54 -4.00 -4.42 -4.44
CA LEU A 54 -3.43 -5.28 -5.48
C LEU A 54 -4.13 -4.99 -6.81
N VAL A 55 -3.33 -4.73 -7.85
CA VAL A 55 -3.83 -4.40 -9.19
C VAL A 55 -3.23 -5.39 -10.19
N GLU A 56 -4.10 -6.18 -10.80
CA GLU A 56 -3.77 -7.13 -11.85
C GLU A 56 -4.45 -6.67 -13.14
N ASP A 57 -3.77 -5.78 -13.86
CA ASP A 57 -4.29 -5.13 -15.07
C ASP A 57 -3.21 -5.14 -16.17
N PRO A 58 -3.49 -5.69 -17.36
CA PRO A 58 -2.56 -5.65 -18.49
C PRO A 58 -2.15 -4.24 -18.93
N ALA A 59 -2.88 -3.19 -18.54
CA ALA A 59 -2.59 -1.79 -18.85
C ALA A 59 -1.56 -1.12 -17.91
N VAL A 60 -1.13 -1.80 -16.84
CA VAL A 60 -0.12 -1.34 -15.90
C VAL A 60 1.00 -2.37 -15.75
N ASP A 61 2.07 -1.98 -15.07
CA ASP A 61 3.19 -2.87 -14.85
C ASP A 61 2.81 -4.09 -13.96
N PRO A 62 3.22 -5.33 -14.30
CA PRO A 62 2.84 -6.53 -13.55
C PRO A 62 3.35 -6.55 -12.10
N GLN A 63 4.28 -5.66 -11.72
CA GLN A 63 4.70 -5.54 -10.32
C GLN A 63 3.57 -5.13 -9.38
N TYR A 64 2.53 -4.43 -9.88
CA TYR A 64 1.38 -4.05 -9.06
C TYR A 64 0.51 -5.25 -8.63
N ALA A 65 0.73 -6.43 -9.24
CA ALA A 65 0.11 -7.68 -8.85
C ALA A 65 0.93 -8.45 -7.80
N ARG A 66 2.11 -7.97 -7.39
CA ARG A 66 2.93 -8.61 -6.35
C ARG A 66 2.41 -8.24 -4.96
N GLU A 67 1.89 -9.22 -4.24
CA GLU A 67 1.34 -9.06 -2.89
C GLU A 67 2.32 -8.42 -1.91
N ILE A 68 3.61 -8.78 -1.98
CA ILE A 68 4.65 -8.23 -1.12
C ILE A 68 5.79 -7.72 -1.99
N GLU A 69 6.20 -6.48 -1.74
CA GLU A 69 7.36 -5.86 -2.39
C GLU A 69 8.26 -5.22 -1.33
N PRO A 70 9.53 -5.65 -1.20
CA PRO A 70 10.47 -5.01 -0.28
C PRO A 70 10.70 -3.54 -0.64
N LEU A 71 10.68 -2.66 0.37
CA LEU A 71 10.90 -1.22 0.18
C LEU A 71 12.24 -0.75 0.77
N GLU A 72 12.54 -1.18 2.00
CA GLU A 72 13.80 -0.94 2.71
C GLU A 72 13.98 -2.01 3.81
N ALA A 73 15.13 -2.07 4.47
CA ALA A 73 15.26 -2.89 5.67
C ALA A 73 14.23 -2.43 6.72
N GLY A 74 13.29 -3.31 7.09
CA GLY A 74 12.19 -2.98 7.99
C GLY A 74 10.98 -2.30 7.33
N ALA A 75 10.95 -2.13 5.99
CA ALA A 75 9.77 -1.64 5.27
C ALA A 75 9.41 -2.49 4.05
N GLN A 76 8.12 -2.70 3.84
CA GLN A 76 7.59 -3.37 2.65
C GLN A 76 6.26 -2.74 2.19
N ILE A 77 5.96 -2.87 0.91
CA ILE A 77 4.64 -2.63 0.36
C ILE A 77 3.86 -3.94 0.43
N VAL A 78 2.62 -3.86 0.91
CA VAL A 78 1.69 -4.98 1.01
C VAL A 78 0.47 -4.66 0.18
N ARG A 79 0.13 -5.52 -0.77
CA ARG A 79 -0.99 -5.31 -1.69
C ARG A 79 -2.11 -6.27 -1.37
N ILE A 80 -3.26 -5.71 -1.01
CA ILE A 80 -4.45 -6.48 -0.63
C ILE A 80 -5.40 -6.56 -1.83
N PRO A 81 -5.82 -7.77 -2.26
CA PRO A 81 -6.82 -7.92 -3.31
C PRO A 81 -8.15 -7.33 -2.85
N CYS A 82 -8.76 -6.48 -3.67
CA CYS A 82 -10.04 -5.87 -3.34
C CYS A 82 -10.74 -5.31 -4.59
N GLY A 83 -12.03 -5.58 -4.71
CA GLY A 83 -12.83 -5.15 -5.86
C GLY A 83 -12.38 -5.88 -7.15
N PRO A 84 -12.58 -5.26 -8.32
CA PRO A 84 -12.10 -5.78 -9.60
C PRO A 84 -10.58 -6.01 -9.59
N GLN A 85 -10.05 -6.81 -10.52
CA GLN A 85 -8.60 -6.96 -10.68
C GLN A 85 -7.96 -5.71 -11.31
N GLN A 86 -8.73 -5.02 -12.15
CA GLN A 86 -8.27 -3.89 -12.96
C GLN A 86 -7.97 -2.65 -12.11
N TYR A 87 -7.17 -1.75 -12.65
CA TYR A 87 -6.99 -0.44 -12.04
C TYR A 87 -8.32 0.32 -12.03
N ILE A 88 -8.65 0.94 -10.89
CA ILE A 88 -9.85 1.78 -10.76
C ILE A 88 -9.46 3.16 -10.22
N PRO A 89 -10.05 4.24 -10.75
CA PRO A 89 -9.88 5.58 -10.21
C PRO A 89 -10.41 5.69 -8.78
N LYS A 90 -9.85 6.63 -8.01
CA LYS A 90 -10.22 6.82 -6.60
C LYS A 90 -11.71 7.08 -6.37
N GLU A 91 -12.40 7.68 -7.32
CA GLU A 91 -13.84 7.99 -7.23
C GLU A 91 -14.70 6.74 -7.21
N GLN A 92 -14.19 5.60 -7.71
CA GLN A 92 -14.89 4.31 -7.76
C GLN A 92 -14.48 3.37 -6.61
N LEU A 93 -13.51 3.76 -5.77
CA LEU A 93 -13.01 2.89 -4.69
C LEU A 93 -14.01 2.70 -3.54
N TRP A 94 -14.97 3.62 -3.38
CA TRP A 94 -15.89 3.62 -2.24
C TRP A 94 -16.59 2.28 -2.03
N ASP A 95 -17.07 1.68 -3.12
CA ASP A 95 -17.82 0.41 -3.11
C ASP A 95 -16.94 -0.81 -2.75
N HIS A 96 -15.64 -0.61 -2.58
CA HIS A 96 -14.67 -1.66 -2.31
C HIS A 96 -13.95 -1.49 -0.97
N LEU A 97 -14.06 -0.35 -0.29
CA LEU A 97 -13.32 -0.10 0.97
C LEU A 97 -13.67 -1.06 2.11
N GLU A 98 -14.90 -1.58 2.15
CA GLU A 98 -15.32 -2.58 3.13
C GLU A 98 -14.56 -3.91 2.90
N SER A 99 -14.59 -4.43 1.67
CA SER A 99 -13.82 -5.63 1.29
C SER A 99 -12.32 -5.45 1.51
N PHE A 100 -11.78 -4.26 1.24
CA PHE A 100 -10.36 -3.97 1.48
C PHE A 100 -10.03 -4.07 2.97
N SER A 101 -10.90 -3.51 3.83
CA SER A 101 -10.72 -3.51 5.27
C SER A 101 -10.80 -4.92 5.85
N ASP A 102 -11.73 -5.75 5.38
CA ASP A 102 -11.88 -7.15 5.79
C ASP A 102 -10.65 -7.98 5.40
N HIS A 103 -10.19 -7.89 4.16
CA HIS A 103 -9.01 -8.61 3.70
C HIS A 103 -7.73 -8.11 4.38
N LEU A 104 -7.60 -6.81 4.66
CA LEU A 104 -6.49 -6.29 5.46
C LEU A 104 -6.53 -6.83 6.90
N ALA A 105 -7.71 -6.85 7.53
CA ALA A 105 -7.87 -7.39 8.88
C ALA A 105 -7.52 -8.88 8.94
N GLN A 106 -7.91 -9.66 7.93
CA GLN A 106 -7.52 -11.06 7.80
C GLN A 106 -6.00 -11.19 7.64
N TRP A 107 -5.40 -10.45 6.70
CA TRP A 107 -3.97 -10.50 6.45
C TRP A 107 -3.16 -10.16 7.71
N LEU A 108 -3.56 -9.13 8.47
CA LEU A 108 -2.93 -8.74 9.74
C LEU A 108 -3.03 -9.85 10.81
N GLN A 109 -4.17 -10.55 10.89
CA GLN A 109 -4.34 -11.68 11.81
C GLN A 109 -3.39 -12.83 11.46
N GLU A 110 -3.23 -13.13 10.17
CA GLU A 110 -2.32 -14.18 9.68
C GLU A 110 -0.84 -13.87 9.96
N GLN A 111 -0.45 -12.59 10.07
CA GLN A 111 0.91 -12.20 10.45
C GLN A 111 1.26 -12.53 11.91
N GLY A 112 0.27 -12.81 12.77
CA GLY A 112 0.46 -13.03 14.21
C GLY A 112 0.98 -11.81 14.97
N ARG A 113 0.99 -10.63 14.35
CA ARG A 113 1.45 -9.37 14.95
C ARG A 113 0.52 -8.23 14.55
N VAL A 114 -0.02 -7.53 15.54
CA VAL A 114 -0.92 -6.39 15.34
C VAL A 114 -0.11 -5.09 15.27
N PRO A 115 -0.43 -4.15 14.35
CA PRO A 115 0.21 -2.85 14.30
C PRO A 115 0.02 -2.09 15.62
N THR A 116 1.09 -1.45 16.08
CA THR A 116 1.03 -0.51 17.20
C THR A 116 0.32 0.79 16.80
N LEU A 117 0.45 1.17 15.53
CA LEU A 117 -0.20 2.34 14.93
C LEU A 117 -0.67 1.99 13.52
N ILE A 118 -1.90 2.39 13.20
CA ILE A 118 -2.43 2.43 11.83
C ILE A 118 -2.57 3.90 11.45
N HIS A 119 -1.99 4.29 10.32
CA HIS A 119 -2.06 5.65 9.80
C HIS A 119 -2.53 5.63 8.35
N SER A 120 -3.75 6.12 8.11
CA SER A 120 -4.36 6.14 6.78
C SER A 120 -4.03 7.41 6.02
N HIS A 121 -3.92 7.27 4.70
CA HIS A 121 -3.59 8.33 3.76
C HIS A 121 -4.59 8.32 2.61
N TYR A 122 -5.02 9.52 2.23
CA TYR A 122 -5.78 9.83 1.02
C TYR A 122 -5.24 11.15 0.46
#